data_AF-A0A2Z5PFK1-F1
#
_entry.id   AF-A0A2Z5PFK1-F1
#
_cell.length_a   1.000
_cell.length_b   1.000
_cell.length_c   1.000
_cell.angle_alpha   90.00
_cell.angle_beta   90.00
_cell.angle_gamma   90.00
#
_symmetry.space_group_name_H-M   'P 1'
#
loop_
_entity.id
_entity.type
_entity.pdbx_description
1 polymer ?
#
loop_
_entity_poly.entity_id
_entity_poly.type
_entity_poly.pdbx_seq_one_letter_code
_entity_poly.pdbx_strand_id
1 'polypeptide(L)'
;MDFERAFKFPTDDPDWIKKVVIGAILSIIPIVNFISFGYALELLKNIIDSKEELPEWSEFGGKFVKGLVAVIIYIIYMIIPAIIMFVFGGTSIMAMANGHDAAIAGGIVGFGITMLLVILLAFVIGFIIPMAIANYIAYDEFGAAFRFSEIFGKIKDNFSDYI
;
A
#
# COMPACT_ATOMS: atom_id res chain seq x y z
N MET A 1 -17.54 12.96 3.72
CA MET A 1 -17.75 12.03 4.86
C MET A 1 -18.09 12.83 6.10
N ASP A 2 -18.95 12.31 6.98
CA ASP A 2 -19.04 12.81 8.35
C ASP A 2 -17.88 12.20 9.14
N PHE A 3 -16.81 12.97 9.32
CA PHE A 3 -15.59 12.50 9.99
C PHE A 3 -15.87 12.01 11.40
N GLU A 4 -16.82 12.62 12.11
CA GLU A 4 -17.19 12.20 13.46
C GLU A 4 -17.76 10.79 13.47
N ARG A 5 -18.60 10.45 12.48
CA ARG A 5 -19.19 9.12 12.33
C ARG A 5 -18.12 8.07 12.00
N ALA A 6 -17.18 8.40 11.12
CA ALA A 6 -16.09 7.50 10.73
C ALA A 6 -15.20 7.07 11.91
N PHE A 7 -15.01 7.94 12.91
CA PHE A 7 -14.25 7.60 14.12
C PHE A 7 -15.07 6.84 15.16
N LYS A 8 -16.39 7.04 15.21
CA LYS A 8 -17.27 6.43 16.23
C LYS A 8 -17.79 5.05 15.85
N PHE A 9 -18.06 4.79 14.57
CA PHE A 9 -18.67 3.51 14.17
C PHE A 9 -17.89 2.26 14.62
N PRO A 10 -16.53 2.23 14.63
CA PRO A 10 -15.82 1.02 15.08
C PRO A 10 -16.09 0.72 16.55
N THR A 11 -16.30 1.76 17.38
CA THR A 11 -16.57 1.61 18.82
C THR A 11 -18.04 1.35 19.14
N ASP A 12 -18.94 1.50 18.16
CA ASP A 12 -20.36 1.15 18.32
C ASP A 12 -20.55 -0.39 18.35
N ASP A 13 -19.58 -1.18 17.88
CA ASP A 13 -19.58 -2.64 17.92
C ASP A 13 -19.26 -3.15 19.34
N PRO A 14 -20.13 -3.93 20.01
CA PRO A 14 -19.88 -4.42 21.38
C PRO A 14 -18.58 -5.22 21.54
N ASP A 15 -18.12 -5.88 20.48
CA ASP A 15 -16.94 -6.73 20.44
C ASP A 15 -15.71 -6.02 19.84
N TRP A 16 -15.75 -4.70 19.66
CA TRP A 16 -14.66 -3.95 19.01
C TRP A 16 -13.28 -4.19 19.64
N ILE A 17 -13.20 -4.25 20.98
CA ILE A 17 -11.94 -4.50 21.71
C ILE A 17 -11.38 -5.87 21.33
N LYS A 18 -12.24 -6.90 21.34
CA LYS A 18 -11.86 -8.26 20.97
C LYS A 18 -11.35 -8.29 19.53
N LYS A 19 -12.04 -7.61 18.61
CA LYS A 19 -11.64 -7.54 17.20
C LYS A 19 -10.29 -6.84 17.03
N VAL A 20 -10.05 -5.74 17.72
CA VAL A 20 -8.77 -5.00 17.71
C VAL A 20 -7.63 -5.84 18.29
N VAL A 21 -7.84 -6.50 19.43
CA VAL A 21 -6.81 -7.34 20.08
C VAL A 21 -6.39 -8.50 19.18
N ILE A 22 -7.35 -9.19 18.55
CA ILE A 22 -7.04 -10.26 17.59
C ILE A 22 -6.25 -9.70 16.40
N GLY A 23 -6.69 -8.58 15.84
CA GLY A 23 -5.97 -7.92 14.74
C GLY A 23 -4.54 -7.52 15.10
N ALA A 24 -4.33 -6.99 16.31
CA ALA A 24 -3.00 -6.62 16.80
C ALA A 24 -2.08 -7.85 16.92
N ILE A 25 -2.57 -8.95 17.51
CA ILE A 25 -1.80 -10.20 17.65
C ILE A 25 -1.40 -10.74 16.27
N LEU A 26 -2.35 -10.83 15.33
CA LEU A 26 -2.10 -11.34 13.98
C LEU A 26 -1.15 -10.45 13.19
N SER A 27 -1.14 -9.13 13.44
CA SER A 27 -0.28 -8.18 12.73
C SER A 27 1.20 -8.28 13.09
N ILE A 28 1.53 -8.80 14.27
CA ILE A 28 2.92 -8.95 14.74
C ILE A 28 3.59 -10.17 14.12
N ILE A 29 2.82 -11.20 13.77
CA ILE A 29 3.34 -12.46 13.26
C ILE A 29 3.59 -12.30 11.75
N PRO A 30 4.84 -12.43 11.27
CA PRO A 30 5.13 -12.33 9.83
C PRO A 30 4.34 -13.35 9.01
N ILE A 31 3.96 -12.97 7.80
CA ILE A 31 3.11 -13.75 6.87
C ILE A 31 1.65 -13.83 7.34
N VAL A 32 1.41 -14.15 8.62
CA VAL A 32 0.07 -14.16 9.23
C VAL A 32 -0.56 -12.77 9.24
N ASN A 33 0.26 -11.70 9.30
CA ASN A 33 -0.17 -10.31 9.19
C ASN A 33 -0.97 -10.00 7.90
N PHE A 34 -0.85 -10.81 6.84
CA PHE A 34 -1.71 -10.68 5.66
C PHE A 34 -3.19 -10.91 5.96
N ILE A 35 -3.51 -11.71 6.98
CA ILE A 35 -4.90 -11.87 7.45
C ILE A 35 -5.42 -10.54 8.00
N SER A 36 -4.63 -9.86 8.84
CA SER A 36 -5.00 -8.54 9.37
C SER A 36 -5.18 -7.52 8.25
N PHE A 37 -4.35 -7.58 7.21
CA PHE A 37 -4.52 -6.72 6.06
C PHE A 37 -5.80 -7.05 5.28
N GLY A 38 -6.08 -8.34 5.05
CA GLY A 38 -7.35 -8.79 4.46
C GLY A 38 -8.58 -8.38 5.26
N TYR A 39 -8.50 -8.39 6.60
CA TYR A 39 -9.55 -7.86 7.47
C TYR A 39 -9.79 -6.37 7.20
N ALA A 40 -8.72 -5.56 7.11
CA ALA A 40 -8.84 -4.14 6.80
C ALA A 40 -9.44 -3.90 5.40
N LEU A 41 -9.12 -4.75 4.42
CA LEU A 41 -9.69 -4.69 3.08
C LEU A 41 -11.17 -5.10 3.05
N GLU A 42 -11.58 -6.03 3.89
CA GLU A 42 -13.00 -6.38 4.05
C GLU A 42 -13.77 -5.26 4.75
N LEU A 43 -13.17 -4.59 5.74
CA LEU A 43 -13.74 -3.38 6.31
C LEU A 43 -13.91 -2.28 5.25
N LEU A 44 -12.88 -2.08 4.41
CA LEU A 44 -12.97 -1.15 3.28
C LEU A 44 -14.11 -1.55 2.32
N LYS A 45 -14.30 -2.84 2.06
CA LYS A 45 -15.42 -3.33 1.24
C LYS A 45 -16.77 -3.00 1.87
N ASN A 46 -16.92 -3.22 3.18
CA ASN A 46 -18.15 -2.86 3.90
C ASN A 46 -18.44 -1.36 3.75
N ILE A 47 -17.43 -0.49 3.93
CA ILE A 47 -17.57 0.96 3.76
C ILE A 47 -17.97 1.33 2.33
N ILE A 48 -17.32 0.74 1.31
CA ILE A 48 -17.68 0.96 -0.11
C ILE A 48 -19.13 0.55 -0.38
N ASP A 49 -19.58 -0.55 0.22
CA ASP A 49 -20.94 -1.06 0.11
C ASP A 49 -21.93 -0.35 1.06
N SER A 50 -21.51 0.76 1.68
CA SER A 50 -22.32 1.56 2.64
C SER A 50 -22.80 0.78 3.87
N LYS A 51 -22.00 -0.17 4.34
CA LYS A 51 -22.19 -0.94 5.57
C LYS A 51 -21.19 -0.50 6.63
N GLU A 52 -21.67 0.13 7.70
CA GLU A 52 -20.84 0.56 8.84
C GLU A 52 -20.65 -0.57 9.86
N GLU A 53 -20.11 -1.71 9.40
CA GLU A 53 -19.95 -2.92 10.22
C GLU A 53 -18.50 -3.38 10.23
N LEU A 54 -17.98 -3.68 11.43
CA LEU A 54 -16.67 -4.30 11.58
C LEU A 54 -16.72 -5.76 11.11
N PRO A 55 -15.79 -6.21 10.24
CA PRO A 55 -15.73 -7.60 9.83
C PRO A 55 -15.62 -8.57 11.01
N GLU A 56 -16.10 -9.79 10.82
CA GLU A 56 -15.88 -10.86 11.78
C GLU A 56 -14.53 -11.54 11.56
N TRP A 57 -13.95 -12.09 12.62
CA TRP A 57 -12.77 -12.97 12.54
C TRP A 57 -13.17 -14.40 12.14
N SER A 58 -13.78 -14.50 10.97
CA SER A 58 -14.11 -15.74 10.26
C SER A 58 -13.35 -15.80 8.94
N GLU A 59 -13.42 -16.92 8.22
CA GLU A 59 -12.88 -17.05 6.86
C GLU A 59 -11.42 -16.59 6.70
N PHE A 60 -10.55 -16.92 7.67
CA PHE A 60 -9.14 -16.52 7.71
C PHE A 60 -8.40 -16.74 6.39
N GLY A 61 -8.71 -17.83 5.67
CA GLY A 61 -8.12 -18.11 4.35
C GLY A 61 -8.49 -17.07 3.29
N GLY A 62 -9.75 -16.62 3.25
CA GLY A 62 -10.19 -15.55 2.35
C GLY A 62 -9.52 -14.22 2.66
N LYS A 63 -9.43 -13.87 3.95
CA LYS A 63 -8.72 -12.66 4.41
C LYS A 63 -7.22 -12.75 4.05
N PHE A 64 -6.58 -13.89 4.28
CA PHE A 64 -5.18 -14.10 3.89
C PHE A 64 -4.95 -13.84 2.41
N VAL A 65 -5.79 -14.43 1.53
CA VAL A 65 -5.67 -14.26 0.08
C VAL A 65 -5.87 -12.80 -0.33
N LYS A 66 -6.90 -12.12 0.20
CA LYS A 66 -7.13 -10.69 -0.09
C LYS A 66 -5.94 -9.82 0.32
N GLY A 67 -5.41 -10.03 1.53
CA GLY A 67 -4.23 -9.31 2.01
C GLY A 67 -2.98 -9.59 1.18
N LEU A 68 -2.74 -10.86 0.83
CA LEU A 68 -1.63 -11.26 -0.02
C LEU A 68 -1.72 -10.62 -1.41
N VAL A 69 -2.89 -10.63 -2.04
CA VAL A 69 -3.11 -10.00 -3.36
C VAL A 69 -2.85 -8.50 -3.30
N ALA A 70 -3.29 -7.81 -2.25
CA ALA A 70 -3.00 -6.39 -2.08
C ALA A 70 -1.49 -6.11 -1.90
N VAL A 71 -0.74 -6.99 -1.23
CA VAL A 71 0.74 -6.90 -1.17
C VAL A 71 1.36 -7.14 -2.55
N ILE A 72 0.84 -8.08 -3.35
CA ILE A 72 1.29 -8.30 -4.72
C ILE A 72 1.06 -7.05 -5.58
N ILE A 73 -0.11 -6.41 -5.46
CA ILE A 73 -0.40 -5.14 -6.13
C ILE A 73 0.64 -4.08 -5.74
N TYR A 74 0.89 -3.89 -4.43
CA TYR A 74 1.91 -2.97 -3.94
C TYR A 74 3.29 -3.26 -4.55
N ILE A 75 3.71 -4.53 -4.55
CA ILE A 75 4.99 -4.95 -5.13
C ILE A 75 5.05 -4.56 -6.60
N ILE A 76 4.02 -4.86 -7.39
CA ILE A 76 3.98 -4.56 -8.83
C ILE A 76 4.13 -3.06 -9.08
N TYR A 77 3.41 -2.22 -8.33
CA TYR A 77 3.55 -0.77 -8.42
C TYR A 77 4.97 -0.29 -8.08
N MET A 78 5.66 -0.96 -7.16
CA MET A 78 7.02 -0.63 -6.72
C MET A 78 8.14 -1.24 -7.57
N ILE A 79 7.83 -2.08 -8.56
CA ILE A 79 8.84 -2.69 -9.46
C ILE A 79 9.64 -1.61 -10.19
N ILE A 80 9.00 -0.58 -10.74
CA ILE A 80 9.70 0.45 -11.53
C ILE A 80 10.71 1.23 -10.66
N PRO A 81 10.33 1.80 -9.50
CA PRO A 81 11.29 2.40 -8.57
C PRO A 81 12.42 1.44 -8.17
N ALA A 82 12.11 0.18 -7.91
CA ALA A 82 13.10 -0.83 -7.52
C ALA A 82 14.11 -1.11 -8.63
N ILE A 83 13.67 -1.21 -9.90
CA ILE A 83 14.56 -1.39 -11.06
C ILE A 83 15.48 -0.18 -11.23
N ILE A 84 14.95 1.04 -11.11
CA ILE A 84 15.74 2.27 -11.21
C ILE A 84 16.82 2.29 -10.12
N MET A 85 16.44 1.98 -8.88
CA MET A 85 17.38 1.90 -7.77
C MET A 85 18.44 0.81 -7.98
N PHE A 86 18.04 -0.37 -8.46
CA PHE A 86 18.95 -1.47 -8.71
C PHE A 86 19.98 -1.12 -9.80
N VAL A 87 19.53 -0.58 -10.93
CA VAL A 87 20.40 -0.27 -12.07
C VAL A 87 21.28 0.95 -11.79
N PHE A 88 20.69 2.10 -11.44
CA PHE A 88 21.44 3.35 -11.29
C PHE A 88 22.08 3.48 -9.91
N GLY A 89 21.41 3.02 -8.86
CA GLY A 89 21.97 2.98 -7.52
C GLY A 89 23.06 1.91 -7.41
N GLY A 90 22.84 0.74 -7.99
CA GLY A 90 23.85 -0.33 -8.03
C GLY A 90 25.12 0.05 -8.78
N THR A 91 25.00 0.69 -9.95
CA THR A 91 26.17 1.22 -10.69
C THR A 91 26.90 2.31 -9.90
N SER A 92 26.17 3.18 -9.20
CA SER A 92 26.75 4.19 -8.31
C SER A 92 27.52 3.57 -7.14
N ILE A 93 26.98 2.50 -6.54
CA ILE A 93 27.68 1.72 -5.49
C ILE A 93 28.94 1.06 -6.04
N MET A 94 28.87 0.46 -7.22
CA MET A 94 30.04 -0.12 -7.90
C MET A 94 31.11 0.94 -8.17
N ALA A 95 30.73 2.15 -8.61
CA ALA A 95 31.65 3.25 -8.84
C ALA A 95 32.43 3.64 -7.56
N MET A 96 31.74 3.71 -6.42
CA MET A 96 32.37 3.95 -5.11
C MET A 96 33.31 2.82 -4.69
N ALA A 97 32.98 1.57 -5.01
CA ALA A 97 33.81 0.41 -4.68
C ALA A 97 35.14 0.33 -5.48
N ASN A 98 35.27 1.08 -6.58
CA ASN A 98 36.48 1.05 -7.43
C ASN A 98 37.70 1.77 -6.82
N GLY A 99 37.57 2.49 -5.71
CA GLY A 99 38.70 3.05 -4.94
C GLY A 99 39.44 4.25 -5.56
N HIS A 100 39.01 4.75 -6.71
CA HIS A 100 39.58 5.96 -7.33
C HIS A 100 38.78 7.20 -6.93
N ASP A 101 39.45 8.28 -6.49
CA ASP A 101 38.79 9.48 -5.93
C ASP A 101 37.68 10.06 -6.82
N ALA A 102 37.94 10.19 -8.13
CA ALA A 102 36.96 10.71 -9.08
C ALA A 102 35.74 9.78 -9.24
N ALA A 103 35.96 8.46 -9.20
CA ALA A 103 34.89 7.46 -9.29
C ALA A 103 34.04 7.42 -8.01
N ILE A 104 34.68 7.59 -6.84
CA ILE A 104 33.99 7.71 -5.55
C ILE A 104 33.11 8.95 -5.54
N ALA A 105 33.65 10.12 -5.90
CA ALA A 105 32.88 11.36 -5.96
C ALA A 105 31.69 11.24 -6.93
N GLY A 106 31.92 10.68 -8.13
CA GLY A 106 30.86 10.41 -9.10
C GLY A 106 29.79 9.45 -8.58
N GLY A 107 30.20 8.38 -7.91
CA GLY A 107 29.28 7.40 -7.31
C GLY A 107 28.42 7.98 -6.19
N ILE A 108 28.97 8.83 -5.32
CA ILE A 108 28.21 9.52 -4.27
C ILE A 108 27.13 10.41 -4.89
N VAL A 109 27.51 11.25 -5.86
CA VAL A 109 26.58 12.16 -6.54
C VAL A 109 25.51 11.38 -7.30
N GLY A 110 25.90 10.36 -8.07
CA GLY A 110 24.99 9.50 -8.83
C GLY A 110 23.99 8.76 -7.94
N PHE A 111 24.44 8.25 -6.80
CA PHE A 111 23.58 7.61 -5.82
C PHE A 111 22.59 8.60 -5.21
N GLY A 112 23.04 9.80 -4.85
CA GLY A 112 22.18 10.86 -4.31
C GLY A 112 21.07 11.27 -5.28
N ILE A 113 21.41 11.46 -6.56
CA ILE A 113 20.43 11.78 -7.62
C ILE A 113 19.44 10.64 -7.81
N THR A 114 19.93 9.40 -7.88
CA THR A 114 19.08 8.22 -8.05
C THR A 114 18.12 8.06 -6.88
N MET A 115 18.60 8.21 -5.65
CA MET A 115 17.78 8.15 -4.43
C MET A 115 16.69 9.21 -4.45
N LEU A 116 17.02 10.45 -4.78
CA LEU A 116 16.03 11.53 -4.87
C LEU A 116 14.94 11.20 -5.90
N LEU A 117 15.32 10.72 -7.08
CA LEU A 117 14.38 10.31 -8.12
C LEU A 117 13.46 9.18 -7.65
N VAL A 118 14.03 8.14 -7.03
CA VAL A 118 13.28 6.98 -6.53
C VAL A 118 12.30 7.39 -5.43
N ILE A 119 12.71 8.28 -4.51
CA ILE A 119 11.83 8.81 -3.46
C ILE A 119 10.67 9.59 -4.06
N LEU A 120 10.92 10.46 -5.04
CA LEU A 120 9.87 11.22 -5.71
C LEU A 120 8.89 10.30 -6.45
N LEU A 121 9.40 9.28 -7.16
CA LEU A 121 8.55 8.29 -7.83
C LEU A 121 7.73 7.47 -6.83
N ALA A 122 8.35 6.99 -5.75
CA ALA A 122 7.68 6.24 -4.70
C ALA A 122 6.59 7.08 -4.02
N PHE A 123 6.84 8.37 -3.81
CA PHE A 123 5.85 9.30 -3.27
C PHE A 123 4.64 9.39 -4.21
N VAL A 124 4.85 9.67 -5.50
CA VAL A 124 3.76 9.75 -6.49
C VAL A 124 2.97 8.43 -6.56
N ILE A 125 3.67 7.30 -6.62
CA ILE A 125 3.05 5.97 -6.64
C ILE A 125 2.28 5.70 -5.33
N GLY A 126 2.78 6.18 -4.19
CA GLY A 126 2.12 6.10 -2.89
C GLY A 126 0.74 6.75 -2.85
N PHE A 127 0.48 7.79 -3.66
CA PHE A 127 -0.87 8.35 -3.82
C PHE A 127 -1.79 7.48 -4.69
N ILE A 128 -1.22 6.67 -5.58
CA ILE A 128 -1.98 5.85 -6.53
C ILE A 128 -2.40 4.52 -5.89
N ILE A 129 -1.53 3.91 -5.08
CA ILE A 129 -1.74 2.58 -4.48
C ILE A 129 -3.04 2.47 -3.66
N PRO A 130 -3.42 3.43 -2.78
CA PRO A 130 -4.67 3.34 -2.02
C PRO A 130 -5.89 3.22 -2.93
N MET A 131 -5.95 4.01 -4.01
CA MET A 131 -7.05 3.94 -4.99
C MET A 131 -7.00 2.65 -5.81
N ALA A 132 -5.80 2.16 -6.16
CA ALA A 132 -5.63 0.88 -6.84
C ALA A 132 -6.18 -0.28 -6.00
N ILE A 133 -5.87 -0.31 -4.70
CA ILE A 133 -6.40 -1.29 -3.75
C ILE A 133 -7.92 -1.11 -3.58
N ALA A 134 -8.41 0.12 -3.47
CA ALA A 134 -9.85 0.38 -3.39
C ALA A 134 -10.59 -0.15 -4.63
N ASN A 135 -10.03 0.01 -5.83
CA ASN A 135 -10.60 -0.58 -7.05
C ASN A 135 -10.56 -2.10 -7.05
N TYR A 136 -9.44 -2.71 -6.64
CA TYR A 136 -9.36 -4.16 -6.47
C TYR A 136 -10.50 -4.68 -5.58
N ILE A 137 -10.75 -4.02 -4.45
CA ILE A 137 -11.80 -4.41 -3.52
C ILE A 137 -13.21 -4.08 -4.03
N ALA A 138 -13.39 -2.94 -4.69
CA ALA A 138 -14.69 -2.52 -5.22
C ALA A 138 -15.22 -3.50 -6.28
N TYR A 139 -14.33 -3.93 -7.19
CA TYR A 139 -14.67 -4.83 -8.30
C TYR A 139 -14.41 -6.31 -8.02
N ASP A 140 -13.75 -6.64 -6.89
CA ASP A 140 -13.30 -8.00 -6.55
C ASP A 140 -12.43 -8.65 -7.65
N GLU A 141 -11.68 -7.82 -8.38
CA GLU A 141 -10.88 -8.21 -9.55
C GLU A 141 -9.45 -7.70 -9.42
N PHE A 142 -8.45 -8.57 -9.49
CA PHE A 142 -7.03 -8.18 -9.47
C PHE A 142 -6.69 -7.15 -10.55
N GLY A 143 -7.25 -7.31 -11.76
CA GLY A 143 -7.03 -6.40 -12.89
C GLY A 143 -7.55 -4.98 -12.65
N ALA A 144 -8.52 -4.80 -11.74
CA ALA A 144 -9.07 -3.47 -11.42
C ALA A 144 -8.04 -2.55 -10.76
N ALA A 145 -7.03 -3.12 -10.09
CA ALA A 145 -5.91 -2.36 -9.52
C ALA A 145 -5.05 -1.66 -10.57
N PHE A 146 -5.17 -2.00 -11.85
CA PHE A 146 -4.35 -1.46 -12.94
C PHE A 146 -5.18 -0.68 -13.98
N ARG A 147 -6.45 -0.37 -13.67
CA ARG A 147 -7.30 0.50 -14.50
C ARG A 147 -6.90 1.97 -14.31
N PHE A 148 -5.71 2.32 -14.80
CA PHE A 148 -5.08 3.61 -14.53
C PHE A 148 -5.97 4.82 -14.87
N SER A 149 -6.66 4.81 -16.01
CA SER A 149 -7.57 5.89 -16.41
C SER A 149 -8.67 6.13 -15.37
N GLU A 150 -9.23 5.05 -14.83
CA GLU A 150 -10.26 5.09 -13.80
C GLU A 150 -9.68 5.56 -12.45
N ILE A 151 -8.52 5.03 -12.07
CA ILE A 151 -7.81 5.43 -10.84
C ILE A 151 -7.51 6.93 -10.84
N PHE A 152 -6.91 7.44 -11.92
CA PHE A 152 -6.58 8.86 -12.02
C PHE A 152 -7.84 9.74 -12.07
N GLY A 153 -8.92 9.28 -12.69
CA GLY A 153 -10.22 9.94 -12.65
C GLY A 153 -10.73 10.08 -11.21
N LYS A 154 -10.80 8.97 -10.47
CA LYS A 154 -11.28 8.96 -9.08
C LYS A 154 -10.42 9.83 -8.15
N ILE A 155 -9.09 9.81 -8.30
CA ILE A 155 -8.19 10.66 -7.53
C ILE A 155 -8.44 12.14 -7.85
N LYS A 156 -8.63 12.49 -9.13
CA LYS A 156 -8.90 13.86 -9.55
C LYS A 156 -10.23 14.38 -8.99
N ASP A 157 -11.26 13.56 -9.03
CA ASP A 157 -12.61 13.95 -8.59
C ASP A 157 -12.70 14.09 -7.06
N ASN A 158 -11.89 13.32 -6.32
CA ASN A 158 -11.86 13.32 -4.86
C ASN A 158 -10.54 13.90 -4.30
N PHE A 159 -9.89 14.79 -5.04
CA PHE A 159 -8.55 15.27 -4.69
C PHE A 159 -8.49 15.93 -3.30
N SER A 160 -9.56 16.61 -2.88
CA SER A 160 -9.66 17.22 -1.55
C SER A 160 -9.61 16.22 -0.41
N ASP A 161 -10.09 14.99 -0.64
CA ASP A 161 -10.15 13.94 0.37
C ASP A 161 -8.83 13.14 0.42
N TYR A 162 -7.94 13.38 -0.54
CA TYR A 162 -6.61 12.75 -0.67
C TYR A 162 -5.48 13.54 0.00
N ILE A 163 -5.72 14.78 0.43
CA ILE A 163 -4.74 15.69 1.05
C ILE A 163 -5.15 16.06 2.46
#